data_AF-A0A6P1ZVQ2-F1
#
_entry.id   AF-A0A6P1ZVQ2-F1
#
_cell.length_a   1.000
_cell.length_b   1.000
_cell.length_c   1.000
_cell.angle_alpha   90.00
_cell.angle_beta   90.00
_cell.angle_gamma   90.00
#
_symmetry.space_group_name_H-M   'P 1'
#
loop_
_entity.id
_entity.type
_entity.pdbx_description
1 polymer ?
#
loop_
_entity_poly.entity_id
_entity_poly.type
_entity_poly.pdbx_seq_one_letter_code
_entity_poly.pdbx_strand_id
1 'polypeptide(L)'
;MIDDLPQFEPIPLRSEEENQEEEIFYPRWRCFCCQDSGLVAQDLVHLIMPQYNPDRDKWVLCQAVHCDASKRWENVPIENFDTRFIPSICQKLDLINREQWRNSVKQQINIRQLAKKRKMPGSSERTENDNREVEQRKQEIEANDYEE
;
A
#
# COMPACT_ATOMS: atom_id res chain seq x y z
N MET A 1 -36.71 5.14 38.24
CA MET A 1 -35.77 6.09 38.85
C MET A 1 -34.42 5.78 38.24
N ILE A 2 -34.02 6.59 37.26
CA ILE A 2 -32.70 6.49 36.59
C ILE A 2 -31.70 7.45 37.30
N ASP A 3 -32.17 8.13 38.35
CA ASP A 3 -31.55 9.26 39.04
C ASP A 3 -30.38 8.89 39.97
N ASP A 4 -29.97 7.61 40.02
CA ASP A 4 -28.92 7.10 40.93
C ASP A 4 -27.68 6.56 40.18
N LEU A 5 -27.52 6.92 38.90
CA LEU A 5 -26.35 6.53 38.12
C LEU A 5 -25.26 7.62 38.18
N PRO A 6 -23.99 7.26 38.50
CA PRO A 6 -22.89 8.20 38.51
C PRO A 6 -22.64 8.73 37.09
N GLN A 7 -22.64 10.06 36.93
CA GLN A 7 -22.28 10.69 35.68
C GLN A 7 -20.77 10.92 35.63
N PHE A 8 -20.14 10.51 34.54
CA PHE A 8 -18.71 10.69 34.29
C PHE A 8 -18.50 11.67 33.14
N GLU A 9 -17.50 12.53 33.26
CA GLU A 9 -17.09 13.38 32.16
C GLU A 9 -16.39 12.54 31.07
N PRO A 10 -16.71 12.75 29.78
CA PRO A 10 -16.05 12.05 28.70
C PRO A 10 -14.57 12.39 28.69
N ILE A 11 -13.72 11.39 28.92
CA ILE A 11 -12.28 11.57 28.88
C ILE A 11 -11.87 11.66 27.40
N PRO A 12 -11.30 12.80 26.95
CA PRO A 12 -10.92 12.95 25.56
C PRO A 12 -9.80 11.94 25.23
N LEU A 13 -10.03 11.19 24.15
CA LEU A 13 -9.17 10.08 23.70
C LEU A 13 -7.77 10.51 23.20
N ARG A 14 -7.47 11.81 23.12
CA ARG A 14 -6.22 12.36 22.55
C ARG A 14 -5.85 13.72 23.12
N SER A 15 -4.56 13.93 23.41
CA SER A 15 -3.94 15.25 23.28
C SER A 15 -3.83 15.60 21.79
N GLU A 16 -4.00 16.87 21.42
CA GLU A 16 -4.10 17.34 20.03
C GLU A 16 -2.82 17.17 19.18
N GLU A 17 -1.78 16.53 19.69
CA GLU A 17 -0.45 16.50 19.06
C GLU A 17 -0.15 15.16 18.37
N GLU A 18 -0.75 14.91 17.21
CA GLU A 18 -0.19 13.94 16.25
C GLU A 18 -0.32 14.43 14.81
N ASN A 19 0.29 15.60 14.53
CA ASN A 19 0.67 16.03 13.18
C ASN A 19 1.98 15.35 12.75
N GLN A 20 2.04 14.02 12.81
CA GLN A 20 3.05 13.31 12.02
C GLN A 20 2.47 13.13 10.62
N GLU A 21 2.79 14.10 9.77
CA GLU A 21 2.70 13.99 8.31
C GLU A 21 3.63 12.85 7.87
N GLU A 22 3.16 11.62 7.96
CA GLU A 22 3.88 10.49 7.38
C GLU A 22 4.02 10.72 5.88
N GLU A 23 5.26 10.94 5.47
CA GLU A 23 5.67 11.28 4.12
C GLU A 23 5.12 10.25 3.14
N ILE A 24 4.32 10.71 2.20
CA ILE A 24 3.73 9.88 1.15
C ILE A 24 4.87 9.25 0.35
N PHE A 25 5.00 7.93 0.41
CA PHE A 25 6.05 7.21 -0.30
C PHE A 25 5.97 7.51 -1.80
N TYR A 26 6.98 8.21 -2.31
CA TYR A 26 7.16 8.43 -3.74
C TYR A 26 8.30 7.55 -4.25
N PRO A 27 8.03 6.59 -5.16
CA PRO A 27 9.04 5.70 -5.67
C PRO A 27 10.06 6.51 -6.47
N ARG A 28 11.34 6.17 -6.31
CA ARG A 28 12.46 6.86 -6.98
C ARG A 28 12.70 6.32 -8.40
N TRP A 29 11.66 5.82 -9.06
CA TRP A 29 11.81 5.17 -10.36
C TRP A 29 12.25 6.18 -11.42
N ARG A 30 13.30 5.82 -12.18
CA ARG A 30 13.77 6.64 -13.31
C ARG A 30 12.82 6.48 -14.50
N CYS A 31 12.37 5.25 -14.73
CA CYS A 31 11.40 4.92 -15.77
C CYS A 31 10.16 4.24 -15.17
N PHE A 32 9.01 4.88 -15.26
CA PHE A 32 7.73 4.35 -14.82
C PHE A 32 7.18 3.28 -15.78
N CYS A 33 7.59 3.27 -17.05
CA CYS A 33 7.21 2.20 -17.99
C CYS A 33 7.68 0.81 -17.50
N CYS A 34 8.89 0.73 -16.94
CA CYS A 34 9.47 -0.53 -16.48
C CYS A 34 9.70 -0.62 -14.96
N GLN A 35 9.46 0.47 -14.22
CA GLN A 35 9.74 0.56 -12.78
C GLN A 35 11.20 0.17 -12.45
N ASP A 36 12.13 0.58 -13.32
CA ASP A 36 13.55 0.25 -13.30
C ASP A 36 13.92 -1.25 -13.40
N SER A 37 12.96 -2.12 -13.78
CA SER A 37 13.22 -3.54 -14.02
C SER A 37 13.87 -3.82 -15.38
N GLY A 38 13.71 -2.90 -16.34
CA GLY A 38 14.11 -3.07 -17.74
C GLY A 38 13.07 -3.79 -18.61
N LEU A 39 12.01 -4.34 -18.03
CA LEU A 39 10.86 -4.93 -18.73
C LEU A 39 9.63 -4.04 -18.55
N VAL A 40 8.82 -3.90 -19.60
CA VAL A 40 7.58 -3.11 -19.50
C VAL A 40 6.65 -3.79 -18.49
N ALA A 41 6.09 -2.99 -17.57
CA ALA A 41 5.20 -3.52 -16.54
C ALA A 41 4.00 -4.23 -17.16
N GLN A 42 3.62 -5.39 -16.62
CA GLN A 42 2.60 -6.26 -17.20
C GLN A 42 1.27 -5.52 -17.42
N ASP A 43 0.83 -4.73 -16.44
CA ASP A 43 -0.40 -3.94 -16.54
C ASP A 43 -0.38 -2.98 -17.74
N LEU A 44 0.79 -2.42 -18.06
CA LEU A 44 0.99 -1.52 -19.20
C LEU A 44 1.06 -2.27 -20.52
N VAL A 45 1.58 -3.51 -20.53
CA VAL A 45 1.53 -4.39 -21.70
C VAL A 45 0.09 -4.73 -22.04
N HIS A 46 -0.76 -5.03 -21.05
CA HIS A 46 -2.18 -5.36 -21.27
C HIS A 46 -2.99 -4.22 -21.89
N LEU A 47 -2.57 -2.96 -21.75
CA LEU A 47 -3.21 -1.83 -22.43
C LEU A 47 -3.10 -1.90 -23.95
N ILE A 48 -2.05 -2.57 -24.46
CA ILE A 48 -1.77 -2.70 -25.91
C ILE A 48 -2.04 -4.14 -26.39
N MET A 49 -1.75 -5.12 -25.55
CA MET A 49 -1.95 -6.54 -25.79
C MET A 49 -2.84 -7.15 -24.70
N PRO A 50 -4.18 -7.02 -24.79
CA PRO A 50 -5.08 -7.42 -23.71
C PRO A 50 -5.07 -8.91 -23.36
N GLN A 51 -4.62 -9.76 -24.29
CA GLN A 51 -4.52 -11.21 -24.10
C GLN A 51 -3.09 -11.69 -23.77
N TYR A 52 -2.18 -10.76 -23.46
CA TYR A 52 -0.80 -11.09 -23.14
C TYR A 52 -0.71 -12.01 -21.93
N ASN A 53 0.07 -13.08 -22.05
CA ASN A 53 0.33 -14.03 -20.98
C ASN A 53 1.83 -14.07 -20.68
N PRO A 54 2.30 -13.58 -19.51
CA PRO A 54 3.73 -13.50 -19.20
C PRO A 54 4.44 -14.87 -19.07
N ASP A 55 3.69 -15.96 -18.91
CA ASP A 55 4.24 -17.32 -18.80
C ASP A 55 4.41 -18.00 -20.17
N ARG A 56 3.76 -17.47 -21.21
CA ARG A 56 3.75 -18.07 -22.56
C ARG A 56 4.33 -17.17 -23.63
N ASP A 57 4.10 -15.87 -23.50
CA ASP A 57 4.49 -14.87 -24.49
C ASP A 57 5.88 -14.30 -24.18
N LYS A 58 6.50 -13.72 -25.21
CA LYS A 58 7.81 -13.09 -25.08
C LYS A 58 7.73 -11.85 -24.18
N TRP A 59 8.72 -11.69 -23.31
CA TRP A 59 8.80 -10.51 -22.46
C TRP A 59 9.02 -9.24 -23.29
N VAL A 60 8.35 -8.18 -22.90
CA VAL A 60 8.44 -6.88 -23.56
C VAL A 60 9.59 -6.09 -22.96
N LEU A 61 10.65 -5.87 -23.74
CA LEU A 61 11.80 -5.09 -23.31
C LEU A 61 11.47 -3.59 -23.31
N CYS A 62 11.87 -2.87 -22.27
CA CYS A 62 11.72 -1.43 -22.22
C CYS A 62 12.73 -0.76 -23.15
N GLN A 63 12.24 -0.04 -24.16
CA GLN A 63 13.05 0.70 -25.13
C GLN A 63 12.99 2.22 -24.91
N ALA A 64 12.59 2.69 -23.73
CA ALA A 64 12.54 4.12 -23.44
C ALA A 64 13.94 4.75 -23.53
N VAL A 65 14.05 5.90 -24.22
CA VAL A 65 15.34 6.56 -24.51
C VAL A 65 16.13 6.92 -23.24
N HIS A 66 15.43 7.23 -22.15
CA HIS A 66 16.04 7.62 -20.87
C HIS A 66 16.13 6.47 -19.86
N CYS A 67 15.94 5.22 -20.31
CA CYS A 67 15.93 4.05 -19.45
C CYS A 67 17.17 3.18 -19.70
N ASP A 68 18.08 3.16 -18.74
CA ASP A 68 19.24 2.26 -18.74
C ASP A 68 18.93 0.88 -18.14
N ALA A 69 17.73 0.66 -17.59
CA ALA A 69 17.41 -0.60 -16.90
C ALA A 69 17.35 -1.81 -17.83
N SER A 70 17.11 -1.60 -19.14
CA SER A 70 17.13 -2.66 -20.14
C SER A 70 18.51 -3.29 -20.31
N LYS A 71 19.59 -2.58 -19.93
CA LYS A 71 20.97 -3.10 -19.98
C LYS A 71 21.17 -4.35 -19.13
N ARG A 72 20.37 -4.54 -18.08
CA ARG A 72 20.36 -5.77 -17.26
C ARG A 72 20.09 -7.03 -18.09
N TRP A 73 19.44 -6.89 -19.24
CA TRP A 73 19.02 -7.97 -20.11
C TRP A 73 19.91 -8.14 -21.36
N GLU A 74 21.03 -7.41 -21.46
CA GLU A 74 21.93 -7.46 -22.64
C GLU A 74 22.51 -8.85 -22.91
N ASN A 75 22.69 -9.67 -21.88
CA ASN A 75 23.22 -11.04 -22.03
C ASN A 75 22.17 -12.04 -22.55
N VAL A 76 20.91 -11.63 -22.66
CA VAL A 76 19.83 -12.47 -23.19
C VAL A 76 19.63 -12.14 -24.67
N PRO A 77 19.59 -13.14 -25.58
CA PRO A 77 19.36 -12.90 -26.99
C PRO A 77 18.10 -12.07 -27.24
N ILE A 78 18.20 -11.05 -28.11
CA ILE A 78 17.10 -10.13 -28.43
C ILE A 78 15.85 -10.85 -28.96
N GLU A 79 16.04 -12.03 -29.57
CA GLU A 79 14.98 -12.89 -30.11
C GLU A 79 14.00 -13.40 -29.04
N ASN A 80 14.42 -13.40 -27.77
CA ASN A 80 13.56 -13.80 -26.65
C ASN A 80 12.63 -12.66 -26.19
N PHE A 81 12.80 -11.45 -26.71
CA PHE A 81 11.99 -10.30 -26.35
C PHE A 81 11.03 -9.90 -27.47
N ASP A 82 9.90 -9.31 -27.08
CA ASP A 82 9.02 -8.61 -27.99
C ASP A 82 9.53 -7.17 -28.17
N THR A 83 10.00 -6.86 -29.38
CA THR A 83 10.57 -5.55 -29.72
C THR A 83 9.57 -4.60 -30.36
N ARG A 84 8.29 -4.99 -30.48
CA ARG A 84 7.23 -4.14 -31.06
C ARG A 84 6.94 -2.88 -30.24
N PHE A 85 7.33 -2.87 -28.97
CA PHE A 85 7.22 -1.71 -28.07
C PHE A 85 8.33 -0.72 -28.33
N ILE A 86 8.22 -0.01 -29.46
CA ILE A 86 9.18 1.02 -29.87
C ILE A 86 9.31 2.14 -28.81
N PRO A 87 10.40 2.93 -28.82
CA PRO A 87 10.67 3.94 -27.79
C PRO A 87 9.52 4.92 -27.53
N SER A 88 8.79 5.33 -28.58
CA SER A 88 7.65 6.25 -28.46
C SER A 88 6.45 5.63 -27.73
N ILE A 89 6.26 4.31 -27.82
CA ILE A 89 5.24 3.58 -27.06
C ILE A 89 5.65 3.56 -25.58
N CYS A 90 6.90 3.20 -25.29
CA CYS A 90 7.42 3.19 -23.92
C CYS A 90 7.32 4.56 -23.25
N GLN A 91 7.54 5.65 -23.99
CA GLN A 91 7.38 7.02 -23.47
C GLN A 91 5.92 7.35 -23.14
N LYS A 92 4.96 6.91 -23.97
CA LYS A 92 3.53 7.10 -23.68
C LYS A 92 3.09 6.30 -22.45
N LEU A 93 3.54 5.03 -22.35
CA LEU A 93 3.27 4.18 -21.20
C LEU A 93 3.89 4.73 -19.90
N ASP A 94 5.08 5.35 -19.98
CA ASP A 94 5.70 6.06 -18.87
C ASP A 94 4.81 7.19 -18.34
N LEU A 95 4.26 8.02 -19.22
CA LEU A 95 3.35 9.12 -18.85
C LEU A 95 2.05 8.60 -18.22
N ILE A 96 1.45 7.58 -18.82
CA ILE A 96 0.23 6.95 -18.30
C ILE A 96 0.46 6.40 -16.90
N ASN A 97 1.56 5.66 -16.70
CA ASN A 97 1.84 5.06 -15.40
C ASN A 97 2.21 6.12 -14.34
N ARG A 98 2.87 7.22 -14.72
CA ARG A 98 3.08 8.36 -13.81
C ARG A 98 1.77 8.96 -13.33
N GLU A 99 0.79 9.09 -14.21
CA GLU A 99 -0.54 9.61 -13.86
C GLU A 99 -1.30 8.62 -12.98
N GLN A 100 -1.31 7.34 -13.35
CA GLN A 100 -1.92 6.27 -12.54
C GLN A 100 -1.31 6.20 -11.14
N TRP A 101 0.01 6.33 -11.02
CA TRP A 101 0.69 6.40 -9.74
C TRP A 101 0.26 7.61 -8.92
N ARG A 102 0.25 8.82 -9.52
CA ARG A 102 -0.24 10.04 -8.86
C ARG A 102 -1.66 9.88 -8.34
N ASN A 103 -2.53 9.21 -9.11
CA ASN A 103 -3.91 8.97 -8.70
C ASN A 103 -4.00 7.94 -7.57
N SER A 104 -3.22 6.86 -7.64
CA SER A 104 -3.15 5.83 -6.59
C SER A 104 -2.66 6.42 -5.27
N VAL A 105 -1.64 7.28 -5.32
CA VAL A 105 -1.14 8.03 -4.16
C VAL A 105 -2.24 8.93 -3.57
N LYS A 106 -2.96 9.70 -4.38
CA LYS A 106 -4.09 10.52 -3.91
C LYS A 106 -5.16 9.67 -3.22
N GLN A 107 -5.47 8.50 -3.78
CA GLN A 107 -6.43 7.58 -3.18
C GLN A 107 -5.93 7.01 -1.84
N GLN A 108 -4.66 6.64 -1.74
CA GLN A 108 -4.06 6.19 -0.47
C GLN A 108 -4.15 7.26 0.62
N ILE A 109 -3.87 8.52 0.28
CA ILE A 109 -4.03 9.65 1.22
C ILE A 109 -5.49 9.74 1.68
N ASN A 110 -6.45 9.67 0.76
CA ASN A 110 -7.88 9.72 1.09
C ASN A 110 -8.30 8.54 1.99
N ILE A 111 -7.88 7.31 1.67
CA ILE A 111 -8.15 6.11 2.48
C ILE A 111 -7.54 6.27 3.87
N ARG A 112 -6.31 6.77 3.97
CA ARG A 112 -5.65 7.01 5.25
C ARG A 112 -6.37 8.08 6.06
N GLN A 113 -6.81 9.17 5.44
CA GLN A 113 -7.63 10.20 6.09
C GLN A 113 -8.96 9.61 6.59
N LEU A 114 -9.61 8.76 5.79
CA LEU A 114 -10.82 8.05 6.19
C LEU A 114 -10.55 7.07 7.33
N ALA A 115 -9.45 6.34 7.32
CA ALA A 115 -9.05 5.42 8.39
C ALA A 115 -8.71 6.16 9.69
N LYS A 116 -8.00 7.30 9.62
CA LYS A 116 -7.79 8.20 10.77
C LYS A 116 -9.15 8.67 11.34
N LYS A 117 -10.10 9.03 10.47
CA LYS A 117 -11.47 9.42 10.86
C LYS A 117 -12.31 8.26 11.40
N ARG A 118 -12.00 7.00 11.05
CA ARG A 118 -12.77 5.79 11.38
C ARG A 118 -12.04 4.85 12.34
N LYS A 119 -10.99 5.29 13.05
CA LYS A 119 -10.29 4.43 14.03
C LYS A 119 -11.31 3.79 14.97
N MET A 120 -11.32 2.45 15.03
CA MET A 120 -12.13 1.73 16.00
C MET A 120 -11.65 2.06 17.41
N PRO A 121 -12.56 2.32 18.37
CA PRO A 121 -12.17 2.49 19.76
C PRO A 121 -11.50 1.19 20.27
N GLY A 122 -10.30 1.30 20.84
CA GLY A 122 -9.55 0.18 21.45
C GLY A 122 -8.31 -0.34 20.72
N SER A 123 -7.87 0.28 19.62
CA SER A 123 -6.75 -0.19 18.77
C SER A 123 -5.37 0.46 19.08
N SER A 124 -5.05 0.77 20.33
CA SER A 124 -3.69 1.18 20.72
C SER A 124 -3.03 0.14 21.63
N GLU A 125 -1.70 0.27 21.83
CA GLU A 125 -0.97 -0.54 22.82
C GLU A 125 -1.64 -0.44 24.19
N ARG A 126 -1.72 -1.60 24.87
CA ARG A 126 -2.34 -1.71 26.19
C ARG A 126 -1.63 -0.77 27.16
N THR A 127 -2.41 0.12 27.74
CA THR A 127 -1.97 0.88 28.90
C THR A 127 -1.97 -0.01 30.14
N GLU A 128 -1.31 0.46 31.19
CA GLU A 128 -1.24 -0.25 32.48
C GLU A 128 -2.64 -0.56 33.05
N ASN A 129 -3.62 0.30 32.76
CA ASN A 129 -5.02 0.08 33.14
C ASN A 129 -5.69 -1.02 32.30
N ASP A 130 -5.39 -1.12 31.01
CA ASP A 130 -5.88 -2.20 30.15
C ASP A 130 -5.30 -3.55 30.58
N ASN A 131 -4.01 -3.58 30.98
CA ASN A 131 -3.41 -4.78 31.56
C ASN A 131 -4.08 -5.14 32.90
N ARG A 132 -4.36 -4.15 33.75
CA ARG A 132 -5.04 -4.38 35.03
C ARG A 132 -6.46 -4.92 34.87
N GLU A 133 -7.20 -4.43 33.87
CA GLU A 133 -8.55 -4.94 33.55
C GLU A 133 -8.49 -6.37 32.98
N VAL A 134 -7.45 -6.68 32.19
CA VAL A 134 -7.22 -8.04 31.67
C VAL A 134 -6.81 -9.00 32.78
N GLU A 135 -5.98 -8.57 33.73
CA GLU A 135 -5.62 -9.34 34.92
C GLU A 135 -6.85 -9.63 35.79
N GLN A 136 -7.72 -8.63 35.99
CA GLN A 136 -8.96 -8.81 36.77
C GLN A 136 -9.91 -9.80 36.09
N ARG A 137 -10.16 -9.66 34.78
CA ARG A 137 -11.00 -10.61 34.04
C ARG A 137 -10.43 -12.01 34.04
N LYS A 138 -9.10 -12.15 33.99
CA LYS A 138 -8.42 -13.46 34.08
C LYS A 138 -8.64 -14.10 35.46
N GLN A 139 -8.53 -13.32 36.54
CA GLN A 139 -8.79 -13.80 37.90
C GLN A 139 -10.25 -14.21 38.11
N GLU A 140 -11.21 -13.47 37.54
CA GLU A 140 -12.64 -13.81 37.61
C GLU A 140 -12.98 -15.11 36.88
N ILE A 141 -12.33 -15.39 35.74
CA ILE A 141 -12.50 -16.65 34.99
C ILE A 141 -11.86 -17.81 35.74
N GLU A 142 -10.63 -17.63 36.23
CA GLU A 142 -9.93 -18.65 37.02
C GLU A 142 -10.68 -18.96 38.32
N ALA A 143 -11.34 -17.98 38.94
CA ALA A 143 -12.17 -18.21 40.14
C ALA A 143 -13.46 -18.99 39.84
N ASN A 144 -14.06 -18.82 38.66
CA ASN A 144 -15.25 -19.58 38.24
C ASN A 144 -14.94 -21.05 37.91
N ASP A 145 -13.70 -21.38 37.49
CA ASP A 145 -13.30 -22.77 37.21
C ASP A 145 -13.07 -23.62 38.49
N TYR A 146 -13.21 -23.05 39.70
CA TYR A 146 -13.10 -23.76 40.99
C TYR A 146 -14.45 -23.98 41.71
N GLU A 147 -15.58 -23.67 41.08
CA GLU A 147 -16.93 -23.95 41.62
C GLU A 147 -17.64 -25.12 40.90
N GLU A 148 -16.94 -26.25 40.69
CA GLU A 148 -17.52 -27.56 40.32
C GLU A 148 -17.40 -28.60 41.44
#